data_AF-A0A966PXE3-F1
#
_entry.id   AF-A0A966PXE3-F1
#
_cell.length_a   1.000
_cell.length_b   1.000
_cell.length_c   1.000
_cell.angle_alpha   90.00
_cell.angle_beta   90.00
_cell.angle_gamma   90.00
#
_symmetry.space_group_name_H-M   'P 1'
#
loop_
_entity.id
_entity.type
_entity.pdbx_description
1 polymer ?
#
loop_
_entity_poly.entity_id
_entity_poly.type
_entity_poly.pdbx_seq_one_letter_code
_entity_poly.pdbx_strand_id
1 'polypeptide(L)'
;MEYMYTEKDGSTTKYTEEMLKNVIADKIYYQNNYFAKVNDVADIRTKVYRFFKDAYTPGESEIVCSIDDVNELLESIGADRLKSLYTVNGSIAFCITDVEAESEDEANELVADELQLDYRGNGSVDSWDVEISDVSEQ
;
A
#
# COMPACT_ATOMS: atom_id res chain seq x y z
N MET A 1 14.01 -46.82 13.88
CA MET A 1 14.35 -47.15 15.30
C MET A 1 13.36 -46.48 16.25
N GLU A 2 13.21 -47.01 17.47
CA GLU A 2 12.35 -46.43 18.51
C GLU A 2 13.21 -46.00 19.70
N TYR A 3 12.92 -44.82 20.24
CA TYR A 3 13.65 -44.20 21.33
C TYR A 3 12.71 -43.99 22.51
N MET A 4 13.16 -44.31 23.71
CA MET A 4 12.37 -44.19 24.93
C MET A 4 13.03 -43.14 25.82
N TYR A 5 12.26 -42.16 26.28
CA TYR A 5 12.69 -41.19 27.27
C TYR A 5 11.82 -41.32 28.51
N THR A 6 12.44 -41.53 29.66
CA THR A 6 11.74 -41.62 30.94
C THR A 6 11.95 -40.31 31.71
N GLU A 7 10.86 -39.64 32.04
CA GLU A 7 10.87 -38.42 32.84
C GLU A 7 11.17 -38.71 34.32
N LYS A 8 11.45 -37.65 35.09
CA LYS A 8 11.78 -37.75 36.52
C LYS A 8 10.64 -38.31 37.38
N ASP A 9 9.42 -38.24 36.90
CA ASP A 9 8.23 -38.79 37.55
C ASP A 9 7.98 -40.27 37.20
N GLY A 10 8.85 -40.87 36.38
CA GLY A 10 8.76 -42.26 35.95
C GLY A 10 7.89 -42.48 34.71
N SER A 11 7.23 -41.46 34.17
CA SER A 11 6.51 -41.56 32.90
C SER A 11 7.49 -41.79 31.76
N THR A 12 7.14 -42.68 30.82
CA THR A 12 8.01 -43.01 29.68
C THR A 12 7.33 -42.68 28.37
N THR A 13 7.94 -41.79 27.59
CA THR A 13 7.48 -41.38 26.27
C THR A 13 8.29 -42.11 25.20
N LYS A 14 7.59 -42.67 24.22
CA LYS A 14 8.17 -43.38 23.09
C LYS A 14 8.18 -42.49 21.85
N TYR A 15 9.34 -42.29 21.28
CA TYR A 15 9.54 -41.52 20.05
C TYR A 15 9.94 -42.45 18.92
N THR A 16 9.25 -42.34 17.79
CA THR A 16 9.74 -42.94 16.55
C THR A 16 10.86 -42.08 15.98
N GLU A 17 11.72 -42.69 15.19
CA GLU A 17 12.76 -41.97 14.45
C GLU A 17 12.19 -40.84 13.57
N GLU A 18 10.99 -41.05 13.00
CA GLU A 18 10.29 -40.04 12.20
C GLU A 18 9.82 -38.85 13.07
N MET A 19 9.28 -39.11 14.26
CA MET A 19 8.91 -38.05 15.20
C MET A 19 10.10 -37.20 15.61
N LEU A 20 11.26 -37.81 15.86
CA LEU A 20 12.49 -37.08 16.19
C LEU A 20 12.99 -36.25 15.00
N LYS A 21 12.95 -36.80 13.78
CA LYS A 21 13.30 -36.07 12.55
C LYS A 21 12.38 -34.85 12.37
N ASN A 22 11.09 -34.99 12.59
CA ASN A 22 10.13 -33.89 12.48
C ASN A 22 10.36 -32.82 13.55
N VAL A 23 10.59 -33.20 14.82
CA VAL A 23 10.90 -32.23 15.89
C VAL A 23 12.21 -31.46 15.61
N ILE A 24 13.24 -32.12 15.07
CA ILE A 24 14.48 -31.46 14.66
C ILE A 24 14.22 -30.51 13.48
N ALA A 25 13.47 -30.94 12.48
CA ALA A 25 13.11 -30.12 11.33
C ALA A 25 12.32 -28.88 11.74
N ASP A 26 11.32 -29.03 12.60
CA ASP A 26 10.52 -27.93 13.15
C ASP A 26 11.39 -26.97 13.95
N LYS A 27 12.27 -27.49 14.81
CA LYS A 27 13.21 -26.65 15.57
C LYS A 27 14.12 -25.83 14.66
N ILE A 28 14.69 -26.44 13.63
CA ILE A 28 15.53 -25.76 12.64
C ILE A 28 14.70 -24.70 11.89
N TYR A 29 13.46 -25.02 11.49
CA TYR A 29 12.56 -24.10 10.83
C TYR A 29 12.26 -22.87 11.70
N TYR A 30 11.87 -23.05 12.97
CA TYR A 30 11.58 -21.93 13.86
C TYR A 30 12.82 -21.11 14.20
N GLN A 31 13.97 -21.75 14.40
CA GLN A 31 15.24 -21.05 14.60
C GLN A 31 15.59 -20.19 13.39
N ASN A 32 15.54 -20.75 12.18
CA ASN A 32 15.84 -20.02 10.95
C ASN A 32 14.89 -18.85 10.73
N ASN A 33 13.59 -19.03 10.97
CA ASN A 33 12.61 -17.93 10.86
C ASN A 33 12.82 -16.85 11.92
N TYR A 34 13.20 -17.22 13.14
CA TYR A 34 13.52 -16.25 14.18
C TYR A 34 14.79 -15.46 13.83
N PHE A 35 15.86 -16.14 13.40
CA PHE A 35 17.09 -15.49 12.97
C PHE A 35 16.89 -14.60 11.75
N ALA A 36 16.05 -15.01 10.78
CA ALA A 36 15.67 -14.16 9.66
C ALA A 36 15.02 -12.85 10.14
N LYS A 37 14.01 -12.93 11.02
CA LYS A 37 13.36 -11.73 11.57
C LYS A 37 14.29 -10.84 12.40
N VAL A 38 15.22 -11.42 13.16
CA VAL A 38 16.21 -10.65 13.92
C VAL A 38 17.20 -9.96 12.98
N ASN A 39 17.62 -10.63 11.91
CA ASN A 39 18.46 -10.05 10.88
C ASN A 39 17.75 -8.91 10.14
N ASP A 40 16.44 -9.03 9.89
CA ASP A 40 15.65 -7.97 9.27
C ASP A 40 15.68 -6.69 10.13
N VAL A 41 15.50 -6.81 11.46
CA VAL A 41 15.55 -5.64 12.36
C VAL A 41 16.95 -5.02 12.45
N ALA A 42 18.00 -5.85 12.48
CA ALA A 42 19.39 -5.38 12.46
C ALA A 42 19.73 -4.67 11.14
N ASP A 43 19.21 -5.18 10.02
CA ASP A 43 19.37 -4.59 8.69
C ASP A 43 18.66 -3.23 8.59
N ILE A 44 17.41 -3.13 9.07
CA ILE A 44 16.66 -1.86 9.13
C ILE A 44 17.44 -0.80 9.92
N ARG A 45 17.93 -1.16 11.13
CA ARG A 45 18.74 -0.23 11.96
C ARG A 45 19.98 0.25 11.23
N THR A 46 20.64 -0.66 10.50
CA THR A 46 21.85 -0.34 9.73
C THR A 46 21.54 0.58 8.56
N LYS A 47 20.47 0.33 7.81
CA LYS A 47 20.02 1.16 6.68
C LYS A 47 19.66 2.58 7.13
N VAL A 48 18.85 2.71 8.18
CA VAL A 48 18.47 4.01 8.75
C VAL A 48 19.70 4.77 9.24
N TYR A 49 20.60 4.11 9.97
CA TYR A 49 21.83 4.74 10.44
C TYR A 49 22.68 5.26 9.28
N ARG A 50 22.92 4.42 8.26
CA ARG A 50 23.72 4.81 7.09
C ARG A 50 23.13 6.01 6.36
N PHE A 51 21.83 5.97 6.08
CA PHE A 51 21.11 7.06 5.43
C PHE A 51 21.35 8.42 6.13
N PHE A 52 21.11 8.49 7.44
CA PHE A 52 21.31 9.74 8.19
C PHE A 52 22.78 10.07 8.40
N LYS A 53 23.65 9.06 8.50
CA LYS A 53 25.09 9.27 8.66
C LYS A 53 25.71 9.90 7.40
N ASP A 54 25.25 9.48 6.23
CA ASP A 54 25.73 9.99 4.95
C ASP A 54 25.25 11.44 4.71
N ALA A 55 24.06 11.79 5.19
CA ALA A 55 23.53 13.15 5.14
C ALA A 55 24.02 14.07 6.28
N TYR A 56 24.67 13.51 7.32
CA TYR A 56 25.09 14.26 8.50
C TYR A 56 26.36 15.07 8.27
N THR A 57 26.26 16.38 8.47
CA THR A 57 27.41 17.30 8.50
C THR A 57 27.63 17.84 9.92
N PRO A 58 28.83 17.68 10.51
CA PRO A 58 29.11 18.18 11.86
C PRO A 58 28.95 19.70 11.96
N GLY A 59 28.22 20.16 12.98
CA GLY A 59 27.99 21.58 13.23
C GLY A 59 26.68 22.13 12.67
N GLU A 60 26.02 21.38 11.79
CA GLU A 60 24.67 21.71 11.31
C GLU A 60 23.60 21.32 12.34
N SER A 61 22.56 22.15 12.47
CA SER A 61 21.40 21.87 13.33
C SER A 61 20.33 21.03 12.63
N GLU A 62 20.42 20.88 11.31
CA GLU A 62 19.42 20.23 10.47
C GLU A 62 20.09 19.27 9.48
N ILE A 63 19.37 18.20 9.14
CA ILE A 63 19.72 17.30 8.04
C ILE A 63 18.65 17.47 6.97
N VAL A 64 19.07 17.82 5.76
CA VAL A 64 18.17 18.02 4.61
C VAL A 64 18.33 16.85 3.66
N CYS A 65 17.26 16.09 3.45
CA CYS A 65 17.19 14.98 2.50
C CYS A 65 16.07 15.22 1.48
N SER A 66 16.20 14.68 0.27
CA SER A 66 15.09 14.72 -0.69
C SER A 66 13.99 13.73 -0.28
N ILE A 67 12.75 14.00 -0.68
CA ILE A 67 11.61 13.10 -0.44
C ILE A 67 11.82 11.76 -1.17
N ASP A 68 12.49 11.77 -2.32
CA ASP A 68 12.78 10.56 -3.08
C ASP A 68 13.77 9.66 -2.33
N ASP A 69 14.86 10.22 -1.79
CA ASP A 69 15.83 9.45 -1.00
C ASP A 69 15.18 8.87 0.27
N VAL A 70 14.29 9.65 0.91
CA VAL A 70 13.52 9.17 2.08
C VAL A 70 12.58 8.04 1.69
N ASN A 71 11.90 8.15 0.54
CA ASN A 71 11.00 7.11 0.05
C ASN A 71 11.74 5.84 -0.36
N GLU A 72 12.94 5.95 -0.93
CA GLU A 72 13.81 4.80 -1.22
C GLU A 72 14.23 4.09 0.07
N LEU A 73 14.60 4.85 1.11
CA LEU A 73 14.87 4.28 2.44
C LEU A 73 13.63 3.53 2.98
N LEU A 74 12.47 4.16 2.98
CA LEU A 74 11.21 3.59 3.50
C LEU A 74 10.86 2.28 2.78
N GLU A 75 10.96 2.26 1.45
CA GLU A 75 10.73 1.06 0.65
C GLU A 75 11.75 -0.04 0.97
N SER A 76 13.03 0.32 1.11
CA SER A 76 14.11 -0.65 1.43
C SER A 76 13.99 -1.31 2.80
N ILE A 77 13.21 -0.72 3.72
CA ILE A 77 12.93 -1.26 5.06
C ILE A 77 11.52 -1.87 5.17
N GLY A 78 10.76 -1.92 4.08
CA GLY A 78 9.40 -2.47 4.04
C GLY A 78 8.34 -1.56 4.67
N ALA A 79 8.58 -0.26 4.76
CA ALA A 79 7.63 0.73 5.23
C ALA A 79 6.86 1.38 4.07
N ASP A 80 5.71 1.98 4.39
CA ASP A 80 4.94 2.75 3.41
C ASP A 80 5.68 4.03 3.00
N ARG A 81 5.63 4.35 1.70
CA ARG A 81 6.14 5.61 1.14
C ARG A 81 5.33 6.80 1.63
N LEU A 82 5.98 7.95 1.75
CA LEU A 82 5.32 9.24 1.93
C LEU A 82 4.48 9.54 0.68
N LYS A 83 3.18 9.79 0.90
CA LYS A 83 2.22 10.07 -0.17
C LYS A 83 2.04 11.57 -0.33
N SER A 84 1.91 12.00 -1.58
CA SER A 84 1.54 13.37 -1.92
C SER A 84 0.07 13.43 -2.33
N LEU A 85 -0.58 14.56 -2.07
CA LEU A 85 -1.89 14.85 -2.61
C LEU A 85 -1.70 15.42 -4.02
N TYR A 86 -2.47 14.90 -4.97
CA TYR A 86 -2.43 15.32 -6.36
C TYR A 86 -3.82 15.82 -6.76
N THR A 87 -3.86 16.93 -7.48
CA THR A 87 -5.06 17.42 -8.16
C THR A 87 -5.01 16.95 -9.62
N VAL A 88 -6.07 16.30 -10.08
CA VAL A 88 -6.20 15.85 -11.46
C VAL A 88 -7.34 16.64 -12.09
N ASN A 89 -7.02 17.37 -13.16
CA ASN A 89 -8.01 18.09 -13.98
C ASN A 89 -8.25 17.29 -15.27
N GLY A 90 -9.51 17.07 -15.63
CA GLY A 90 -9.88 16.35 -16.85
C GLY A 90 -11.28 16.75 -17.33
N SER A 91 -11.58 16.43 -18.59
CA SER A 91 -12.86 16.72 -19.24
C SER A 91 -13.52 15.42 -19.72
N ILE A 92 -14.83 15.28 -19.49
CA ILE A 92 -15.62 14.14 -19.98
C ILE A 92 -16.48 14.63 -21.14
N ALA A 93 -16.31 14.04 -22.33
CA ALA A 93 -17.18 14.27 -23.47
C ALA A 93 -18.21 13.13 -23.55
N PHE A 94 -19.49 13.48 -23.67
CA PHE A 94 -20.60 12.54 -23.79
C PHE A 94 -21.62 13.06 -24.81
N CYS A 95 -22.46 12.16 -25.33
CA CYS A 95 -23.56 12.48 -26.24
C CYS A 95 -24.81 11.81 -25.68
N ILE A 96 -25.85 12.61 -25.42
CA ILE A 96 -27.16 12.13 -24.98
C ILE A 96 -28.10 12.27 -26.16
N THR A 97 -28.69 11.16 -26.56
CA THR A 97 -29.69 11.12 -27.64
C THR A 97 -31.09 11.01 -27.05
N ASP A 98 -32.10 11.29 -27.88
CA ASP A 98 -33.51 11.07 -27.54
C ASP A 98 -34.00 11.90 -26.33
N VAL A 99 -33.49 13.14 -26.19
CA VAL A 99 -33.99 14.12 -25.22
C VAL A 99 -35.29 14.73 -25.75
N GLU A 100 -36.40 14.46 -25.07
CA GLU A 100 -37.71 15.04 -25.40
C GLU A 100 -37.81 16.44 -24.80
N ALA A 101 -37.84 17.47 -25.65
CA ALA A 101 -37.93 18.88 -25.29
C ALA A 101 -38.70 19.66 -26.37
N GLU A 102 -39.32 20.77 -26.01
CA GLU A 102 -40.03 21.68 -26.92
C GLU A 102 -39.08 22.65 -27.65
N SER A 103 -37.80 22.72 -27.24
CA SER A 103 -36.76 23.56 -27.86
C SER A 103 -35.34 23.07 -27.53
N GLU A 104 -34.35 23.52 -28.31
CA GLU A 104 -32.91 23.28 -28.03
C GLU A 104 -32.50 23.82 -26.65
N ASP A 105 -33.03 25.00 -26.27
CA ASP A 105 -32.77 25.61 -24.97
C ASP A 105 -33.31 24.74 -23.83
N GLU A 106 -34.51 24.18 -23.96
CA GLU A 106 -35.08 23.26 -22.96
C GLU A 106 -34.32 21.92 -22.91
N ALA A 107 -33.91 21.37 -24.06
CA ALA A 107 -33.08 20.16 -24.09
C ALA A 107 -31.76 20.36 -23.34
N ASN A 108 -31.15 21.54 -23.49
CA ASN A 108 -29.94 21.93 -22.77
C ASN A 108 -30.17 22.03 -21.26
N GLU A 109 -31.23 22.73 -20.83
CA GLU A 109 -31.59 22.85 -19.41
C GLU A 109 -31.86 21.48 -18.76
N LEU A 110 -32.65 20.61 -19.40
CA LEU A 110 -32.96 19.28 -18.89
C LEU A 110 -31.71 18.42 -18.70
N VAL A 111 -30.79 18.46 -19.66
CA VAL A 111 -29.53 17.72 -19.56
C VAL A 111 -28.62 18.31 -18.49
N ALA A 112 -28.52 19.64 -18.42
CA ALA A 112 -27.67 20.33 -17.46
C ALA A 112 -28.12 20.09 -16.01
N ASP A 113 -29.43 20.07 -15.75
CA ASP A 113 -30.00 19.87 -14.41
C ASP A 113 -29.87 18.42 -13.90
N GLU A 114 -30.00 17.43 -14.79
CA GLU A 114 -30.01 16.02 -14.41
C GLU A 114 -28.63 15.34 -14.48
N LEU A 115 -27.66 15.93 -15.17
CA LEU A 115 -26.32 15.35 -15.24
C LEU A 115 -25.65 15.40 -13.85
N GLN A 116 -25.23 14.24 -13.34
CA GLN A 116 -24.55 14.14 -12.05
C GLN A 116 -23.19 13.47 -12.19
N LEU A 117 -22.16 14.07 -11.59
CA LEU A 117 -20.84 13.47 -11.47
C LEU A 117 -20.73 12.69 -10.15
N ASP A 118 -20.69 11.35 -10.24
CA ASP A 118 -20.44 10.46 -9.09
C ASP A 118 -18.98 9.97 -9.09
N TYR A 119 -18.16 10.50 -8.17
CA TYR A 119 -16.79 10.03 -7.93
C TYR A 119 -16.72 9.11 -6.72
N ARG A 120 -16.44 7.83 -6.96
CA ARG A 120 -16.37 6.79 -5.91
C ARG A 120 -14.95 6.45 -5.46
N GLY A 121 -13.95 7.25 -5.87
CA GLY A 121 -12.55 7.03 -5.54
C GLY A 121 -12.14 7.66 -4.20
N ASN A 122 -10.84 7.66 -3.92
CA ASN A 122 -10.28 8.31 -2.75
C ASN A 122 -9.94 9.78 -3.08
N GLY A 123 -10.79 10.71 -2.65
CA GLY A 123 -10.65 12.15 -2.90
C GLY A 123 -12.00 12.88 -2.80
N SER A 124 -11.98 14.20 -2.94
CA SER A 124 -13.17 15.04 -3.10
C SER A 124 -13.20 15.66 -4.49
N VAL A 125 -14.41 15.91 -5.00
CA VAL A 125 -14.62 16.75 -6.18
C VAL A 125 -14.89 18.17 -5.67
N ASP A 126 -13.94 19.07 -5.88
CA ASP A 126 -14.03 20.44 -5.37
C ASP A 126 -14.79 21.37 -6.34
N SER A 127 -14.69 21.11 -7.65
CA SER A 127 -15.44 21.82 -8.69
C SER A 127 -15.63 20.92 -9.91
N TRP A 128 -16.78 20.99 -10.55
CA TRP A 128 -17.06 20.36 -11.84
C TRP A 128 -17.99 21.27 -12.63
N ASP A 129 -17.83 21.30 -13.94
CA ASP A 129 -18.61 22.13 -14.86
C ASP A 129 -19.10 21.26 -16.02
N VAL A 130 -20.30 21.54 -16.50
CA VAL A 130 -20.88 20.91 -17.70
C VAL A 130 -20.81 21.92 -18.83
N GLU A 131 -20.10 21.57 -19.90
CA GLU A 131 -20.05 22.35 -21.13
C GLU A 131 -20.73 21.56 -22.25
N ILE A 132 -21.94 21.99 -22.65
CA ILE A 132 -22.65 21.45 -23.80
C ILE A 132 -22.18 22.23 -25.03
N SER A 133 -21.49 21.51 -25.92
CA SER A 133 -20.79 22.12 -27.07
C SER A 133 -21.64 22.20 -28.34
N ASP A 134 -22.67 21.37 -28.46
CA ASP A 134 -23.57 21.30 -29.62
C ASP A 134 -24.90 20.65 -29.20
N VAL A 135 -26.02 21.22 -29.67
CA VAL A 135 -27.37 20.66 -29.55
C VAL A 135 -27.97 20.74 -30.95
N SER A 136 -28.46 19.62 -31.47
CA SER A 136 -29.00 19.54 -32.83
C SER A 136 -30.25 18.66 -32.86
N GLU A 137 -31.30 19.14 -33.53
CA GLU A 137 -32.50 18.36 -33.83
C GLU A 137 -32.19 17.22 -34.83
N GLN A 138 -32.86 16.07 -34.69
CA GLN A 138 -32.71 14.91 -35.61
C GLN A 138 -33.59 14.99 -36.84
#